data_AF-A0A972ZXS8-F1
#
_entry.id   AF-A0A972ZXS8-F1
#
_cell.length_a   1.000
_cell.length_b   1.000
_cell.length_c   1.000
_cell.angle_alpha   90.00
_cell.angle_beta   90.00
_cell.angle_gamma   90.00
#
_symmetry.space_group_name_H-M   'P 1'
#
loop_
_entity.id
_entity.type
_entity.pdbx_description
1 polymer ?
#
loop_
_entity_poly.entity_id
_entity_poly.type
_entity_poly.pdbx_seq_one_letter_code
_entity_poly.pdbx_strand_id
1 'polypeptide(L)'
;AFYYYQMDQLQCVRSGKWKLHLPMASKKRNWGKPEGKTPLKLFDLTTDIHEDRDVSAQHPDVVKRLLTLADKMRYDIGDLDQAGENQRPAGWVDTPQPQLLTKSRTETAK
;
A
#
# COMPACT_ATOMS: atom_id res chain seq x y z
N ALA A 1 1.19 5.46 11.60
CA ALA A 1 0.42 4.22 11.29
C ALA A 1 1.08 3.56 10.08
N PHE A 2 0.84 2.28 9.84
CA PHE A 2 1.28 1.60 8.62
C PHE A 2 0.13 1.55 7.62
N TYR A 3 0.45 1.78 6.35
CA TYR A 3 -0.51 1.86 5.25
C TYR A 3 -0.11 0.83 4.19
N TYR A 4 -1.04 -0.06 3.85
CA TYR A 4 -0.77 -1.19 2.97
C TYR A 4 -1.37 -0.89 1.60
N TYR A 5 -0.50 -0.53 0.67
CA TYR A 5 -0.86 -0.30 -0.71
C TYR A 5 -0.64 -1.55 -1.55
N GLN A 6 -1.55 -1.78 -2.49
CA GLN A 6 -1.33 -2.64 -3.63
C GLN A 6 -1.22 -1.74 -4.86
N MET A 7 0.01 -1.52 -5.33
CA MET A 7 0.33 -0.47 -6.30
C MET A 7 -0.13 0.90 -5.77
N ASP A 8 -1.09 1.52 -6.45
CA ASP A 8 -1.74 2.81 -6.19
C ASP A 8 -2.97 2.70 -5.29
N GLN A 9 -3.40 1.48 -4.91
CA GLN A 9 -4.64 1.27 -4.16
C GLN A 9 -4.37 1.07 -2.65
N LEU A 10 -4.88 1.96 -1.80
CA LEU A 10 -4.81 1.80 -0.35
C LEU A 10 -5.79 0.71 0.11
N GLN A 11 -5.30 -0.43 0.61
CA GLN A 11 -6.14 -1.57 0.99
C GLN A 11 -6.33 -1.70 2.50
N CYS A 12 -5.32 -1.37 3.31
CA CYS A 12 -5.41 -1.50 4.76
C CYS A 12 -4.68 -0.38 5.52
N VAL A 13 -5.12 -0.15 6.75
CA VAL A 13 -4.40 0.69 7.73
C VAL A 13 -4.18 -0.08 9.02
N ARG A 14 -2.94 -0.08 9.54
CA ARG A 14 -2.61 -0.62 10.85
C ARG A 14 -2.11 0.47 11.79
N SER A 15 -2.65 0.49 13.00
CA SER A 15 -2.20 1.40 14.07
C SER A 15 -2.26 0.69 15.42
N GLY A 16 -1.08 0.42 15.98
CA GLY A 16 -0.94 -0.43 17.16
C GLY A 16 -1.36 -1.87 16.87
N LYS A 17 -2.22 -2.42 17.73
CA LYS A 17 -2.77 -3.78 17.60
C LYS A 17 -3.81 -3.92 16.48
N TRP A 18 -4.41 -2.82 16.06
CA TRP A 18 -5.54 -2.83 15.14
C TRP A 18 -5.11 -2.76 13.68
N LYS A 19 -5.69 -3.62 12.85
CA LYS A 19 -5.60 -3.53 11.38
C LYS A 19 -7.00 -3.52 10.78
N LEU A 20 -7.26 -2.50 9.97
CA LEU A 20 -8.50 -2.31 9.22
C LEU A 20 -8.24 -2.61 7.75
N HIS A 21 -8.98 -3.56 7.18
CA HIS A 21 -9.16 -3.70 5.75
C HIS A 21 -10.27 -2.73 5.31
N LEU A 22 -9.97 -1.91 4.29
CA LEU A 22 -10.90 -0.92 3.77
C LEU A 22 -11.94 -1.59 2.83
N PRO A 23 -13.18 -1.09 2.78
CA PRO A 23 -14.17 -1.62 1.86
C PRO A 23 -13.79 -1.25 0.42
N MET A 24 -13.87 -2.20 -0.51
CA MET A 24 -13.50 -1.98 -1.91
C MET A 24 -14.52 -2.61 -2.86
N ALA A 25 -14.79 -1.95 -3.98
CA ALA A 25 -15.60 -2.53 -5.05
C ALA A 25 -14.82 -3.57 -5.88
N SER A 26 -13.52 -3.32 -6.07
CA SER A 26 -12.59 -4.24 -6.73
C SER A 26 -11.21 -4.09 -6.10
N LYS A 27 -10.77 -5.14 -5.40
CA LYS A 27 -9.50 -5.14 -4.69
C LYS A 27 -8.40 -5.69 -5.60
N LYS A 28 -7.38 -4.86 -5.87
CA LYS A 28 -6.22 -5.23 -6.69
C LYS A 28 -5.45 -6.38 -6.01
N ARG A 29 -4.79 -7.20 -6.83
CA ARG A 29 -3.83 -8.22 -6.39
C ARG A 29 -2.61 -8.19 -7.30
N ASN A 30 -1.50 -8.80 -6.87
CA ASN A 30 -0.25 -8.80 -7.65
C ASN A 30 -0.38 -9.50 -9.01
N TRP A 31 -1.12 -10.61 -9.08
CA TRP A 31 -1.22 -11.43 -10.28
C TRP A 31 -2.66 -11.87 -10.53
N GLY A 32 -3.11 -11.79 -11.77
CA GLY A 32 -4.45 -12.21 -12.19
C GLY A 32 -5.52 -11.13 -12.01
N LYS A 33 -6.79 -11.55 -12.13
CA LYS A 33 -7.94 -10.66 -12.03
C LYS A 33 -8.09 -10.10 -10.60
N PRO A 34 -8.50 -8.83 -10.45
CA PRO A 34 -8.83 -8.28 -9.13
C PRO A 34 -9.79 -9.17 -8.35
N GLU A 35 -9.64 -9.16 -7.03
CA GLU A 35 -10.69 -9.61 -6.13
C GLU A 35 -11.91 -8.70 -6.32
N GLY A 36 -13.11 -9.27 -6.20
CA GLY A 36 -14.36 -8.52 -6.33
C GLY A 36 -14.60 -7.58 -5.14
N LYS A 37 -15.87 -7.32 -4.86
CA LYS A 37 -16.25 -6.49 -3.72
C LYS A 37 -15.76 -7.13 -2.42
N THR A 38 -15.03 -6.35 -1.62
CA THR A 38 -14.57 -6.77 -0.29
C THR A 38 -15.15 -5.85 0.78
N PRO A 39 -15.71 -6.40 1.87
CA PRO A 39 -16.25 -5.58 2.96
C PRO A 39 -15.13 -5.03 3.85
N LEU A 40 -15.47 -3.99 4.61
CA LEU A 40 -14.64 -3.51 5.71
C LEU A 40 -14.52 -4.61 6.77
N LYS A 41 -13.31 -4.82 7.31
CA LYS A 41 -13.07 -5.74 8.43
C LYS A 41 -11.99 -5.19 9.36
N LEU A 42 -12.17 -5.36 10.66
CA LEU A 42 -11.21 -4.93 11.68
C LEU A 42 -10.71 -6.14 12.47
N PHE A 43 -9.39 -6.21 12.67
CA PHE A 43 -8.74 -7.30 13.40
C PHE A 43 -7.83 -6.77 14.51
N ASP A 44 -7.78 -7.50 15.63
CA ASP A 44 -6.80 -7.31 16.70
C ASP A 44 -5.63 -8.28 16.51
N LEU A 45 -4.55 -7.79 15.89
CA LEU A 45 -3.38 -8.59 15.54
C LEU A 45 -2.56 -9.06 16.75
N THR A 46 -2.86 -8.61 17.97
CA THR A 46 -2.21 -9.14 19.18
C THR A 46 -2.77 -10.49 19.60
N THR A 47 -4.04 -10.74 19.26
CA THR A 47 -4.75 -11.99 19.60
C THR A 47 -5.15 -12.81 18.37
N ASP A 48 -5.13 -12.20 17.20
CA ASP A 48 -5.60 -12.77 15.93
C ASP A 48 -4.67 -12.34 14.79
N ILE A 49 -3.48 -12.93 14.75
CA ILE A 49 -2.46 -12.61 13.73
C ILE A 49 -2.84 -13.13 12.33
N HIS A 50 -3.73 -14.12 12.25
CA HIS A 50 -4.21 -14.72 11.01
C HIS A 50 -5.37 -13.93 10.38
N GLU A 51 -5.96 -12.98 11.13
CA GLU A 51 -7.09 -12.16 10.68
C GLU A 51 -8.36 -13.00 10.44
N ASP A 52 -8.64 -13.91 11.37
CA ASP A 52 -9.76 -14.85 11.27
C ASP A 52 -11.07 -14.24 11.77
N ARG A 53 -11.02 -13.32 12.73
CA ARG A 53 -12.21 -12.80 13.42
C ARG A 53 -12.37 -11.29 13.23
N ASP A 54 -13.31 -10.92 12.36
CA ASP A 54 -13.73 -9.52 12.21
C ASP A 54 -14.43 -9.04 13.49
N VAL A 55 -13.90 -7.97 14.07
CA VAL A 55 -14.43 -7.31 15.27
C VAL A 55 -14.88 -5.87 15.01
N SER A 56 -15.15 -5.52 13.75
CA SER A 56 -15.53 -4.15 13.33
C SER A 56 -16.81 -3.65 13.99
N ALA A 57 -17.82 -4.51 14.13
CA ALA A 57 -19.10 -4.16 14.75
C ALA A 57 -18.98 -3.87 16.25
N GLN A 58 -18.02 -4.49 16.94
CA GLN A 58 -17.80 -4.32 18.38
C GLN A 58 -16.94 -3.10 18.71
N HIS A 59 -16.20 -2.56 17.74
CA HIS A 59 -15.26 -1.45 17.94
C HIS A 59 -15.43 -0.32 16.91
N PRO A 60 -16.63 0.31 16.84
CA PRO A 60 -16.92 1.36 15.84
C PRO A 60 -16.05 2.61 15.99
N ASP A 61 -15.60 2.92 17.22
CA ASP A 61 -14.67 3.99 17.53
C ASP A 61 -13.29 3.76 16.90
N VAL A 62 -12.80 2.52 16.97
CA VAL A 62 -11.54 2.11 16.34
C VAL A 62 -11.66 2.18 14.82
N VAL A 63 -12.76 1.67 14.26
CA VAL A 63 -13.04 1.77 12.82
C VAL A 63 -13.01 3.22 12.38
N LYS A 64 -13.75 4.12 13.05
CA LYS A 64 -13.80 5.55 12.73
C LYS A 64 -12.41 6.18 12.76
N ARG A 65 -11.62 5.90 13.80
CA ARG A 65 -10.25 6.42 13.92
C ARG A 65 -9.35 5.94 12.79
N LEU A 66 -9.41 4.67 12.41
CA LEU A 66 -8.59 4.11 11.33
C LEU A 66 -9.04 4.59 9.94
N LEU A 67 -10.34 4.81 9.72
CA LEU A 67 -10.84 5.47 8.51
C LEU A 67 -10.30 6.90 8.38
N THR A 68 -10.30 7.68 9.46
CA THR A 68 -9.69 9.02 9.45
C THR A 68 -8.20 8.99 9.10
N LEU A 69 -7.47 7.96 9.54
CA LEU A 69 -6.08 7.78 9.15
C LEU A 69 -5.94 7.40 7.67
N ALA A 70 -6.84 6.59 7.13
CA ALA A 70 -6.88 6.25 5.71
C ALA A 70 -7.10 7.50 4.86
N ASP A 71 -8.10 8.33 5.20
CA ASP A 71 -8.42 9.54 4.44
C ASP A 71 -7.26 10.55 4.43
N LYS A 72 -6.57 10.70 5.58
CA LYS A 72 -5.34 11.50 5.64
C LYS A 72 -4.25 10.96 4.71
N MET A 73 -4.10 9.65 4.61
CA MET A 73 -3.08 9.06 3.75
C MET A 73 -3.42 9.17 2.27
N ARG A 74 -4.70 9.01 1.91
CA ARG A 74 -5.19 9.27 0.55
C ARG A 74 -4.92 10.70 0.11
N TYR A 75 -5.14 11.67 0.99
CA TYR A 75 -4.79 13.06 0.71
C TYR A 75 -3.29 13.27 0.51
N ASP A 76 -2.45 12.63 1.33
CA ASP A 76 -1.01 12.84 1.34
C ASP A 76 -0.29 12.16 0.16
N ILE A 77 -0.50 10.86 -0.08
CA ILE A 77 0.25 10.11 -1.12
C ILE A 77 -0.64 9.50 -2.23
N GLY A 78 -1.96 9.73 -2.16
CA GLY A 78 -2.91 9.34 -3.18
C GLY A 78 -3.60 8.00 -2.95
N ASP A 79 -4.53 7.69 -3.84
CA ASP A 79 -5.24 6.42 -4.03
C ASP A 79 -5.64 6.33 -5.52
N LEU A 80 -6.23 5.21 -5.96
CA LEU A 80 -6.64 4.95 -7.36
C LEU A 80 -6.98 6.19 -8.21
N ASP A 81 -8.02 6.90 -7.79
CA ASP A 81 -8.61 8.03 -8.53
C ASP A 81 -8.31 9.37 -7.85
N GLN A 82 -7.29 9.40 -6.97
CA GLN A 82 -6.93 10.55 -6.16
C GLN A 82 -5.40 10.73 -6.15
N ALA A 83 -4.91 11.80 -6.75
CA ALA A 83 -3.51 12.19 -6.61
C ALA A 83 -3.21 12.65 -5.17
N GLY A 84 -2.04 12.28 -4.64
CA GLY A 84 -1.58 12.75 -3.34
C GLY A 84 -0.87 14.10 -3.42
N GLU A 85 -1.05 14.95 -2.41
CA GLU A 85 -0.38 16.24 -2.26
C GLU A 85 1.15 16.12 -2.31
N ASN A 86 1.68 15.06 -1.68
CA ASN A 86 3.12 14.76 -1.60
C ASN A 86 3.51 13.56 -2.47
N GLN A 87 2.67 13.17 -3.44
CA GLN A 87 3.00 12.15 -4.42
C GLN A 87 3.99 12.72 -5.45
N ARG A 88 5.20 12.16 -5.50
CA ARG A 88 6.18 12.55 -6.52
C ARG A 88 5.82 11.96 -7.90
N PRO A 89 6.06 12.69 -9.00
CA PRO A 89 5.97 12.11 -10.33
C PRO A 89 7.01 11.00 -10.53
N ALA A 90 6.71 10.08 -11.44
CA ALA A 90 7.70 9.12 -11.90
C ALA A 90 8.87 9.87 -12.55
N GLY A 91 10.10 9.45 -12.25
CA GLY A 91 11.26 9.95 -12.97
C GLY A 91 11.19 9.48 -14.42
N TRP A 92 11.39 10.39 -15.36
CA TRP A 92 11.38 10.09 -16.79
C TRP A 92 12.69 10.57 -17.42
N VAL A 93 13.27 9.75 -18.30
CA VAL A 93 14.49 10.06 -19.05
C VAL A 93 14.19 9.78 -20.52
N ASP A 94 14.15 10.82 -21.35
CA ASP A 94 13.77 10.70 -22.76
C ASP A 94 14.74 9.83 -23.57
N THR A 95 16.01 9.83 -23.20
CA THR A 95 17.05 9.05 -23.87
C THR A 95 17.83 8.25 -22.82
N PRO A 96 17.28 7.12 -22.35
CA PRO A 96 17.95 6.30 -21.34
C PRO A 96 19.24 5.72 -21.93
N GLN A 97 20.35 5.84 -21.18
CA GLN A 97 21.64 5.26 -21.55
C GLN A 97 21.94 4.06 -20.65
N PRO A 98 22.34 2.90 -21.20
CA PRO A 98 22.74 1.76 -20.38
C PRO A 98 23.97 2.13 -19.54
N GLN A 99 23.93 1.79 -18.26
CA GLN A 99 25.10 1.92 -17.39
C GLN A 99 26.07 0.77 -17.69
N LEU A 100 27.12 1.07 -18.45
CA LEU A 100 28.17 0.10 -18.77
C LEU A 100 29.28 0.17 -17.72
N LEU A 101 29.79 -0.99 -17.31
CA LEU A 101 30.99 -1.04 -16.48
C LEU A 101 32.16 -0.41 -17.25
N THR A 102 32.85 0.54 -16.63
CA THR A 102 34.12 1.05 -17.17
C THR A 102 35.11 -0.09 -17.17
N LYS A 103 35.63 -0.46 -18.36
CA LYS A 103 36.72 -1.44 -18.43
C LYS A 103 37.92 -0.87 -17.68
N SER A 104 38.29 -1.47 -16.55
CA SER A 104 39.56 -1.18 -15.89
C SER A 104 40.69 -1.50 -16.88
N ARG A 105 41.58 -0.54 -17.10
CA ARG A 105 42.72 -0.64 -18.00
C ARG A 105 43.78 -1.55 -17.38
N THR A 106 43.57 -2.86 -17.42
CA THR A 106 44.57 -3.87 -17.03
C THR A 106 44.40 -5.15 -17.84
N GLU A 107 44.71 -5.06 -19.13
CA GLU A 107 45.22 -6.19 -19.92
C GLU A 107 46.41 -5.67 -20.74
N THR A 108 47.54 -5.50 -20.07
CA THR A 108 48.85 -5.62 -20.71
C THR A 108 49.46 -6.87 -20.12
N ALA A 109 49.16 -8.02 -20.74
CA ALA A 109 49.75 -9.29 -20.37
C ALA A 109 50.34 -9.94 -21.63
N LYS A 110 51.67 -9.82 -21.69
CA LYS A 110 52.67 -10.55 -22.50
C LYS A 110 52.68 -10.35 -24.01
#